data_AF-A0A2S9XDH4-F1
#
_entry.id   AF-A0A2S9XDH4-F1
#
_cell.length_a   1.000
_cell.length_b   1.000
_cell.length_c   1.000
_cell.angle_alpha   90.00
_cell.angle_beta   90.00
_cell.angle_gamma   90.00
#
_symmetry.space_group_name_H-M   'P 1'
#
loop_
_entity.id
_entity.type
_entity.pdbx_description
1 polymer ?
#
loop_
_entity_poly.entity_id
_entity_poly.type
_entity_poly.pdbx_seq_one_letter_code
_entity_poly.pdbx_strand_id
1 'polypeptide(L)'
;MYTRKTSALLGLSLLAFGCGLEPVGEDGGDGEDIPPAVQQAFDESCATSAGCHAVGSSLVVLEAPESGQILTSTSSSGGGPFVTLGDLEASYIAQKILGGPTVAGATMPPSPQSDNDDLNQAIIIGWIAGVPIEDGGTGDGDGDGDSDAGDGDTGDGDGDPAPTCYIEAPIPAMPSFETDIWPIVENRCGVAGCHADLSGPLMPDAITTYDNLVDIPAGAAALDFVEPMSPDSSYLWHKLTGTQATVMGGSGSTMPFGSSMCSIELQAVYAWITTGAEL
;
A
#
# COMPACT_ATOMS: atom_id res chain seq x y z
N MET A 1 -71.02 25.57 -16.91
CA MET A 1 -70.28 26.68 -16.25
C MET A 1 -69.81 26.16 -14.91
N TYR A 2 -68.55 25.78 -14.78
CA TYR A 2 -67.99 25.27 -13.53
C TYR A 2 -66.72 26.06 -13.19
N THR A 3 -66.72 26.61 -11.98
CA THR A 3 -65.77 27.60 -11.45
C THR A 3 -64.53 26.92 -10.87
N ARG A 4 -63.37 27.53 -11.10
CA ARG A 4 -62.04 27.13 -10.59
C ARG A 4 -61.98 27.05 -9.06
N LYS A 5 -61.29 26.04 -8.53
CA LYS A 5 -60.57 26.12 -7.26
C LYS A 5 -59.16 25.56 -7.44
N THR A 6 -58.19 26.42 -7.16
CA THR A 6 -56.75 26.21 -7.11
C THR A 6 -56.37 25.44 -5.85
N SER A 7 -55.69 24.31 -5.99
CA SER A 7 -55.01 23.62 -4.88
C SER A 7 -53.54 24.00 -4.90
N ALA A 8 -53.08 24.63 -3.82
CA ALA A 8 -51.67 24.95 -3.60
C ALA A 8 -50.90 23.67 -3.23
N LEU A 9 -49.81 23.39 -3.95
CA LEU A 9 -48.80 22.41 -3.59
C LEU A 9 -47.98 22.97 -2.42
N LEU A 10 -48.01 22.28 -1.27
CA LEU A 10 -47.09 22.52 -0.16
C LEU A 10 -45.85 21.67 -0.41
N GLY A 11 -44.78 22.30 -0.90
CA GLY A 11 -43.47 21.66 -1.07
C GLY A 11 -42.79 21.49 0.28
N LEU A 12 -42.58 20.24 0.70
CA LEU A 12 -41.74 19.88 1.83
C LEU A 12 -40.30 19.76 1.32
N SER A 13 -39.52 20.84 1.47
CA SER A 13 -38.09 20.87 1.17
C SER A 13 -37.35 20.20 2.34
N LEU A 14 -36.85 18.98 2.12
CA LEU A 14 -35.84 18.38 2.98
C LEU A 14 -34.49 19.03 2.65
N LEU A 15 -34.01 19.87 3.57
CA LEU A 15 -32.61 20.30 3.63
C LEU A 15 -31.79 19.11 4.13
N ALA A 16 -31.11 18.42 3.22
CA ALA A 16 -29.99 17.56 3.56
C ALA A 16 -28.81 18.47 3.95
N PHE A 17 -28.52 18.55 5.24
CA PHE A 17 -27.20 18.98 5.72
C PHE A 17 -26.22 17.86 5.37
N GLY A 18 -25.67 17.91 4.16
CA GLY A 18 -24.46 17.19 3.84
C GLY A 18 -23.31 17.85 4.59
N CYS A 19 -22.58 17.07 5.39
CA CYS A 19 -21.17 17.38 5.62
C CYS A 19 -20.49 17.24 4.26
N GLY A 20 -20.39 18.37 3.53
CA GLY A 20 -19.53 18.47 2.37
C GLY A 20 -18.10 18.43 2.86
N LEU A 21 -17.45 17.29 2.68
CA LEU A 21 -16.00 17.26 2.56
C LEU A 21 -15.69 17.94 1.22
N GLU A 22 -15.22 19.17 1.31
CA GLU A 22 -14.67 19.91 0.19
C GLU A 22 -13.37 19.20 -0.21
N PRO A 23 -13.15 18.89 -1.50
CA PRO A 23 -11.86 18.35 -1.94
C PRO A 23 -10.79 19.40 -1.67
N VAL A 24 -9.80 19.00 -0.86
CA VAL A 24 -8.62 19.80 -0.58
C VAL A 24 -7.69 19.70 -1.79
N GLY A 25 -7.42 20.85 -2.42
CA GLY A 25 -6.22 21.09 -3.24
C GLY A 25 -6.15 20.37 -4.58
N GLU A 26 -6.64 21.03 -5.63
CA GLU A 26 -6.02 20.97 -6.96
C GLU A 26 -4.63 21.60 -6.81
N ASP A 27 -3.58 20.78 -6.75
CA ASP A 27 -2.16 21.06 -7.10
C ASP A 27 -1.28 19.94 -6.49
N GLY A 28 -1.04 18.84 -7.22
CA GLY A 28 -0.13 17.78 -6.77
C GLY A 28 -0.22 16.46 -7.54
N GLY A 29 0.23 16.46 -8.80
CA GLY A 29 0.36 15.27 -9.65
C GLY A 29 -0.61 15.31 -10.83
N ASP A 30 -0.09 15.42 -12.05
CA ASP A 30 -0.87 15.41 -13.28
C ASP A 30 -1.61 14.06 -13.38
N GLY A 31 -2.90 14.05 -13.01
CA GLY A 31 -3.77 12.87 -12.95
C GLY A 31 -4.15 12.27 -14.32
N GLU A 32 -3.24 12.30 -15.29
CA GLU A 32 -3.47 11.82 -16.65
C GLU A 32 -2.57 10.63 -17.02
N ASP A 33 -1.47 10.40 -16.30
CA ASP A 33 -0.52 9.32 -16.59
C ASP A 33 -0.33 8.34 -15.42
N ILE A 34 -0.02 7.08 -15.74
CA ILE A 34 0.33 6.06 -14.75
C ILE A 34 1.78 6.29 -14.30
N PRO A 35 2.08 6.38 -13.00
CA PRO A 35 3.46 6.56 -12.52
C PRO A 35 4.39 5.42 -13.01
N PRO A 36 5.66 5.68 -13.35
CA PRO A 36 6.58 4.68 -13.89
C PRO A 36 6.74 3.45 -12.99
N ALA A 37 6.76 3.61 -11.67
CA ALA A 37 6.84 2.48 -10.74
C ALA A 37 5.58 1.60 -10.79
N VAL A 38 4.40 2.20 -10.97
CA VAL A 38 3.14 1.47 -11.15
C VAL A 38 3.13 0.77 -12.51
N GLN A 39 3.65 1.44 -13.55
CA GLN A 39 3.77 0.84 -14.86
C GLN A 39 4.71 -0.37 -14.85
N GLN A 40 5.87 -0.26 -14.19
CA GLN A 40 6.79 -1.37 -13.99
C GLN A 40 6.12 -2.54 -13.28
N ALA A 41 5.36 -2.27 -12.21
CA ALA A 41 4.62 -3.28 -11.48
C ALA A 41 3.57 -4.00 -12.37
N PHE A 42 2.89 -3.25 -13.25
CA PHE A 42 2.01 -3.86 -14.24
C PHE A 42 2.77 -4.73 -15.24
N ASP A 43 3.90 -4.26 -15.77
CA ASP A 43 4.69 -4.97 -16.78
C ASP A 43 5.27 -6.28 -16.23
N GLU A 44 5.77 -6.26 -14.99
CA GLU A 44 6.40 -7.42 -14.35
C GLU A 44 5.39 -8.50 -13.92
N SER A 45 4.21 -8.11 -13.42
CA SER A 45 3.30 -9.05 -12.74
C SER A 45 1.95 -9.25 -13.42
N CYS A 46 1.57 -8.38 -14.35
CA CYS A 46 0.24 -8.40 -14.96
C CYS A 46 0.28 -8.50 -16.50
N ALA A 47 1.19 -7.79 -17.15
CA ALA A 47 1.34 -7.67 -18.59
C ALA A 47 2.48 -8.55 -19.16
N THR A 48 2.64 -9.77 -18.62
CA THR A 48 3.78 -10.64 -18.94
C THR A 48 3.68 -11.36 -20.29
N SER A 49 2.48 -11.43 -20.89
CA SER A 49 2.27 -12.13 -22.16
C SER A 49 0.95 -11.75 -22.83
N ALA A 50 0.74 -12.12 -24.10
CA ALA A 50 -0.57 -11.92 -24.73
C ALA A 50 -1.74 -12.65 -24.00
N GLY A 51 -1.42 -13.68 -23.19
CA GLY A 51 -2.39 -14.33 -22.31
C GLY A 51 -2.67 -13.57 -21.01
N CYS A 52 -1.79 -12.66 -20.61
CA CYS A 52 -1.83 -11.89 -19.37
C CYS A 52 -1.61 -10.40 -19.71
N HIS A 53 -2.69 -9.63 -19.86
CA HIS A 53 -2.76 -8.16 -19.99
C HIS A 53 -1.72 -7.39 -20.84
N ALA A 54 -0.88 -8.04 -21.63
CA ALA A 54 0.08 -7.40 -22.52
C ALA A 54 -0.57 -6.99 -23.84
N VAL A 55 0.17 -6.28 -24.69
CA VAL A 55 -0.28 -5.94 -26.05
C VAL A 55 -0.69 -7.21 -26.82
N GLY A 56 -1.85 -7.13 -27.47
CA GLY A 56 -2.45 -8.26 -28.19
C GLY A 56 -3.30 -9.19 -27.33
N SER A 57 -3.46 -8.88 -26.03
CA SER A 57 -4.42 -9.57 -25.18
C SER A 57 -5.88 -9.27 -25.59
N SER A 58 -6.77 -10.23 -25.32
CA SER A 58 -8.22 -10.01 -25.36
C SER A 58 -8.77 -9.40 -24.06
N LEU A 59 -7.90 -9.22 -23.06
CA LEU A 59 -8.18 -8.55 -21.79
C LEU A 59 -7.89 -7.05 -21.91
N VAL A 60 -8.11 -6.30 -20.83
CA VAL A 60 -7.58 -4.94 -20.71
C VAL A 60 -6.06 -4.98 -20.83
N VAL A 61 -5.47 -4.05 -21.58
CA VAL A 61 -4.01 -3.96 -21.74
C VAL A 61 -3.47 -3.09 -20.60
N LEU A 62 -2.52 -3.63 -19.85
CA LEU A 62 -1.83 -2.98 -18.73
C LEU A 62 -0.37 -2.65 -19.07
N GLU A 63 0.12 -3.04 -20.25
CA GLU A 63 1.41 -2.64 -20.81
C GLU A 63 1.35 -1.19 -21.31
N ALA A 64 2.42 -0.43 -21.10
CA ALA A 64 2.56 0.90 -21.69
C ALA A 64 2.74 0.82 -23.22
N PRO A 65 2.23 1.81 -23.97
CA PRO A 65 1.52 3.01 -23.53
C PRO A 65 -0.01 2.83 -23.35
N GLU A 66 -0.58 1.69 -23.72
CA GLU A 66 -2.04 1.47 -23.72
C GLU A 66 -2.67 1.47 -22.31
N SER A 67 -1.87 1.16 -21.29
CA SER A 67 -2.26 1.13 -19.88
C SER A 67 -2.98 2.39 -19.40
N GLY A 68 -2.62 3.59 -19.88
CA GLY A 68 -3.25 4.85 -19.48
C GLY A 68 -4.78 4.90 -19.69
N GLN A 69 -5.32 4.04 -20.57
CA GLN A 69 -6.77 3.93 -20.77
C GLN A 69 -7.53 3.48 -19.51
N ILE A 70 -6.90 2.81 -18.55
CA ILE A 70 -7.58 2.33 -17.33
C ILE A 70 -8.05 3.46 -16.42
N LEU A 71 -7.48 4.66 -16.56
CA LEU A 71 -7.88 5.86 -15.82
C LEU A 71 -9.23 6.42 -16.25
N THR A 72 -9.66 6.11 -17.48
CA THR A 72 -10.86 6.70 -18.10
C THR A 72 -11.89 5.67 -18.54
N SER A 73 -11.58 4.37 -18.44
CA SER A 73 -12.42 3.29 -18.93
C SER A 73 -12.99 2.40 -17.83
N THR A 74 -14.04 1.66 -18.18
CA THR A 74 -14.78 0.79 -17.26
C THR A 74 -14.64 -0.67 -17.64
N SER A 75 -14.56 -1.54 -16.63
CA SER A 75 -14.59 -2.98 -16.78
C SER A 75 -15.95 -3.47 -17.29
N SER A 76 -15.94 -4.16 -18.43
CA SER A 76 -17.12 -4.82 -19.00
C SER A 76 -17.58 -6.03 -18.18
N SER A 77 -16.71 -6.60 -17.35
CA SER A 77 -16.95 -7.76 -16.50
C SER A 77 -17.37 -7.39 -15.07
N GLY A 78 -17.09 -6.18 -14.60
CA GLY A 78 -17.46 -5.70 -13.25
C GLY A 78 -18.49 -4.57 -13.21
N GLY A 79 -18.77 -3.90 -14.34
CA GLY A 79 -19.76 -2.83 -14.41
C GLY A 79 -19.34 -1.49 -13.79
N GLY A 80 -18.05 -1.30 -13.48
CA GLY A 80 -17.48 -0.09 -12.87
C GLY A 80 -16.12 0.31 -13.46
N PRO A 81 -15.54 1.45 -13.03
CA PRO A 81 -14.23 1.91 -13.48
C PRO A 81 -13.12 0.89 -13.24
N PHE A 82 -12.10 0.85 -14.11
CA PHE A 82 -10.91 0.05 -13.83
C PHE A 82 -10.15 0.58 -12.61
N VAL A 83 -9.96 1.91 -12.57
CA VAL A 83 -9.35 2.64 -11.46
C VAL A 83 -10.25 3.80 -11.05
N THR A 84 -10.47 3.93 -9.76
CA THR A 84 -11.01 5.11 -9.08
C THR A 84 -10.00 5.48 -8.01
N LEU A 85 -9.16 6.48 -8.28
CA LEU A 85 -8.12 6.90 -7.34
C LEU A 85 -8.76 7.34 -6.00
N GLY A 86 -8.18 6.86 -4.89
CA GLY A 86 -8.71 7.05 -3.55
C GLY A 86 -9.82 6.07 -3.14
N ASP A 87 -10.27 5.17 -4.02
CA ASP A 87 -11.35 4.22 -3.74
C ASP A 87 -11.03 2.80 -4.24
N LEU A 88 -10.55 1.96 -3.33
CA LEU A 88 -10.24 0.56 -3.61
C LEU A 88 -11.47 -0.30 -3.88
N GLU A 89 -12.64 0.05 -3.33
CA GLU A 89 -13.88 -0.72 -3.50
C GLU A 89 -14.54 -0.45 -4.85
N ALA A 90 -14.48 0.79 -5.32
CA ALA A 90 -14.95 1.19 -6.65
C ALA A 90 -13.99 0.82 -7.79
N SER A 91 -12.74 0.47 -7.47
CA SER A 91 -11.71 0.13 -8.45
C SER A 91 -11.70 -1.35 -8.81
N TYR A 92 -12.07 -1.68 -10.05
CA TYR A 92 -12.10 -3.08 -10.50
C TYR A 92 -10.74 -3.77 -10.39
N ILE A 93 -9.63 -3.08 -10.71
CA ILE A 93 -8.27 -3.65 -10.62
C ILE A 93 -7.92 -3.98 -9.17
N ALA A 94 -8.18 -3.07 -8.23
CA ALA A 94 -7.92 -3.31 -6.82
C ALA A 94 -8.74 -4.50 -6.29
N GLN A 95 -10.00 -4.60 -6.67
CA GLN A 95 -10.85 -5.73 -6.29
C GLN A 95 -10.36 -7.06 -6.89
N LYS A 96 -9.82 -7.06 -8.12
CA LYS A 96 -9.23 -8.26 -8.73
C LYS A 96 -7.96 -8.72 -8.04
N ILE A 97 -7.13 -7.79 -7.56
CA ILE A 97 -5.92 -8.10 -6.78
C ILE A 97 -6.30 -8.63 -5.39
N LEU A 98 -7.16 -7.90 -4.67
CA LEU A 98 -7.52 -8.21 -3.29
C LEU A 98 -8.55 -9.35 -3.12
N GLY A 99 -9.12 -9.86 -4.22
CA GLY A 99 -10.14 -10.91 -4.18
C GLY A 99 -11.48 -10.41 -3.64
N GLY A 100 -11.82 -9.17 -3.95
CA GLY A 100 -12.99 -8.48 -3.43
C GLY A 100 -14.33 -9.10 -3.87
N PRO A 101 -15.41 -8.88 -3.09
CA PRO A 101 -16.70 -9.54 -3.32
C PRO A 101 -17.45 -9.04 -4.55
N THR A 102 -17.02 -7.92 -5.15
CA THR A 102 -17.69 -7.25 -6.26
C THR A 102 -17.20 -7.70 -7.64
N VAL A 103 -16.16 -8.55 -7.70
CA VAL A 103 -15.55 -8.99 -8.96
C VAL A 103 -15.69 -10.49 -9.20
N ALA A 104 -15.91 -10.86 -10.46
CA ALA A 104 -15.99 -12.26 -10.87
C ALA A 104 -14.61 -12.86 -11.16
N GLY A 105 -14.47 -14.17 -10.88
CA GLY A 105 -13.29 -14.97 -11.18
C GLY A 105 -12.26 -15.02 -10.05
N ALA A 106 -11.10 -15.62 -10.32
CA ALA A 106 -9.99 -15.71 -9.37
C ALA A 106 -9.32 -14.34 -9.14
N THR A 107 -8.58 -14.26 -8.03
CA THR A 107 -7.62 -13.18 -7.76
C THR A 107 -6.56 -13.09 -8.85
N MET A 108 -6.06 -11.89 -9.09
CA MET A 108 -4.99 -11.62 -10.06
C MET A 108 -3.71 -11.20 -9.33
N PRO A 109 -2.53 -11.66 -9.80
CA PRO A 109 -2.35 -12.62 -10.89
C PRO A 109 -2.81 -14.04 -10.49
N PRO A 110 -3.28 -14.87 -11.45
CA PRO A 110 -3.88 -16.18 -11.15
C PRO A 110 -2.84 -17.25 -10.77
N SER A 111 -1.56 -16.95 -10.98
CA SER A 111 -0.38 -17.74 -10.64
C SER A 111 0.81 -16.78 -10.57
N PRO A 112 1.88 -17.12 -9.83
CA PRO A 112 3.10 -16.32 -9.81
C PRO A 112 3.60 -15.99 -11.22
N GLN A 113 3.85 -14.71 -11.49
CA GLN A 113 4.34 -14.15 -12.74
C GLN A 113 5.77 -13.62 -12.59
N SER A 114 6.09 -13.06 -11.43
CA SER A 114 7.40 -12.53 -11.04
C SER A 114 7.70 -12.90 -9.58
N ASP A 115 8.98 -12.87 -9.22
CA ASP A 115 9.42 -12.96 -7.81
C ASP A 115 8.97 -11.74 -6.99
N ASN A 116 8.59 -10.64 -7.67
CA ASN A 116 8.12 -9.39 -7.06
C ASN A 116 6.59 -9.23 -7.05
N ASP A 117 5.81 -10.29 -7.31
CA ASP A 117 4.35 -10.16 -7.46
C ASP A 117 3.65 -9.49 -6.28
N ASP A 118 4.09 -9.77 -5.06
CA ASP A 118 3.52 -9.18 -3.85
C ASP A 118 3.87 -7.68 -3.72
N LEU A 119 5.09 -7.29 -4.08
CA LEU A 119 5.52 -5.90 -4.11
C LEU A 119 4.76 -5.13 -5.20
N ASN A 120 4.67 -5.71 -6.39
CA ASN A 120 4.00 -5.10 -7.54
C ASN A 120 2.51 -4.90 -7.25
N GLN A 121 1.86 -5.87 -6.60
CA GLN A 121 0.50 -5.69 -6.09
C GLN A 121 0.40 -4.56 -5.07
N ALA A 122 1.34 -4.47 -4.11
CA ALA A 122 1.33 -3.41 -3.11
C ALA A 122 1.52 -2.01 -3.73
N ILE A 123 2.40 -1.87 -4.72
CA ILE A 123 2.61 -0.62 -5.47
C ILE A 123 1.32 -0.21 -6.19
N ILE A 124 0.69 -1.14 -6.92
CA ILE A 124 -0.55 -0.88 -7.67
C ILE A 124 -1.70 -0.53 -6.72
N ILE A 125 -1.86 -1.27 -5.61
CA ILE A 125 -2.91 -1.01 -4.62
C ILE A 125 -2.69 0.32 -3.91
N GLY A 126 -1.44 0.64 -3.55
CA GLY A 126 -1.10 1.93 -2.95
C GLY A 126 -1.47 3.08 -3.88
N TRP A 127 -1.06 3.01 -5.14
CA TRP A 127 -1.43 4.01 -6.14
C TRP A 127 -2.94 4.18 -6.28
N ILE A 128 -3.70 3.09 -6.41
CA ILE A 128 -5.18 3.17 -6.51
C ILE A 128 -5.78 3.75 -5.23
N ALA A 129 -5.22 3.48 -4.06
CA ALA A 129 -5.66 4.07 -2.80
C ALA A 129 -5.37 5.59 -2.69
N GLY A 130 -4.75 6.20 -3.71
CA GLY A 130 -4.39 7.62 -3.72
C GLY A 130 -3.08 7.91 -2.99
N VAL A 131 -2.23 6.91 -2.79
CA VAL A 131 -0.87 7.13 -2.28
C VAL A 131 -0.07 7.86 -3.37
N PRO A 132 0.57 9.00 -3.06
CA PRO A 132 1.49 9.64 -3.98
C PRO A 132 2.67 8.69 -4.23
N ILE A 133 2.86 8.31 -5.49
CA ILE A 133 4.02 7.55 -5.96
C ILE A 133 4.94 8.57 -6.61
N GLU A 134 6.07 8.88 -5.98
CA GLU A 134 7.09 9.68 -6.66
C GLU A 134 7.79 8.81 -7.70
N ASP A 135 7.95 9.36 -8.91
CA ASP A 135 8.60 8.71 -10.04
C ASP A 135 10.05 8.40 -9.67
N GLY A 136 10.30 7.17 -9.20
CA GLY A 136 11.64 6.63 -9.06
C GLY A 136 12.30 6.57 -10.43
N GLY A 137 13.03 7.62 -10.77
CA GLY A 137 13.72 7.76 -12.04
C GLY A 137 14.73 6.63 -12.25
N THR A 138 14.57 5.91 -13.36
CA THR A 138 15.64 5.07 -13.91
C THR A 138 16.76 5.98 -14.40
N GLY A 139 17.88 6.00 -13.67
CA GLY A 139 19.04 6.82 -13.97
C GLY A 139 20.33 6.05 -13.79
N ASP A 140 20.75 5.33 -14.84
CA ASP A 140 22.13 4.88 -15.01
C ASP A 140 23.07 6.08 -15.15
N GLY A 141 24.21 6.07 -14.43
CA GLY A 141 25.43 6.79 -14.84
C GLY A 141 26.03 7.79 -13.85
N ASP A 142 27.03 7.30 -13.11
CA ASP A 142 28.30 7.91 -12.70
C ASP A 142 28.45 9.45 -12.59
N GLY A 143 28.99 9.91 -11.46
CA GLY A 143 29.82 11.12 -11.43
C GLY A 143 29.84 11.92 -10.13
N ASP A 144 30.73 11.52 -9.22
CA ASP A 144 31.64 12.34 -8.39
C ASP A 144 31.22 13.76 -7.91
N GLY A 145 31.37 14.01 -6.60
CA GLY A 145 31.99 15.26 -6.13
C GLY A 145 31.36 15.99 -4.95
N ASP A 146 31.89 15.71 -3.76
CA ASP A 146 32.31 16.64 -2.69
C ASP A 146 31.35 17.64 -2.03
N SER A 147 31.20 17.44 -0.70
CA SER A 147 31.20 18.42 0.44
C SER A 147 30.23 19.61 0.39
N ASP A 148 29.48 19.94 1.44
CA ASP A 148 29.99 20.44 2.72
C ASP A 148 28.85 20.64 3.76
N ALA A 149 29.25 20.91 4.99
CA ALA A 149 28.51 20.91 6.24
C ALA A 149 27.28 21.84 6.39
N GLY A 150 26.23 21.27 7.01
CA GLY A 150 25.61 21.70 8.27
C GLY A 150 24.77 22.99 8.34
N ASP A 151 23.53 22.85 8.79
CA ASP A 151 23.01 23.61 9.94
C ASP A 151 21.93 22.80 10.68
N GLY A 152 21.86 23.01 11.99
CA GLY A 152 20.82 22.46 12.84
C GLY A 152 19.72 23.48 13.01
N ASP A 153 18.48 23.02 12.97
CA ASP A 153 17.34 23.77 13.50
C ASP A 153 16.55 22.86 14.45
N THR A 154 16.57 23.25 15.72
CA THR A 154 15.66 22.77 16.75
C THR A 154 14.61 23.85 16.95
N GLY A 155 13.38 23.59 16.51
CA GLY A 155 12.25 24.49 16.66
C GLY A 155 10.96 23.73 16.94
N ASP A 156 10.59 23.68 18.22
CA ASP A 156 9.34 23.19 18.78
C ASP A 156 8.10 23.93 18.24
N GLY A 157 6.95 23.26 18.10
CA GLY A 157 5.64 23.94 18.19
C GLY A 157 4.47 23.36 17.40
N ASP A 158 3.72 22.47 18.05
CA ASP A 158 2.25 22.53 18.15
C ASP A 158 1.42 22.50 16.84
N GLY A 159 1.53 21.40 16.09
CA GLY A 159 0.48 20.94 15.18
C GLY A 159 0.07 19.54 15.60
N ASP A 160 -1.20 19.30 15.90
CA ASP A 160 -1.73 17.94 16.10
C ASP A 160 -1.41 17.15 14.81
N PRO A 161 -0.48 16.18 14.82
CA PRO A 161 0.04 15.65 13.58
C PRO A 161 -1.01 14.73 12.97
N ALA A 162 -1.32 14.96 11.68
CA ALA A 162 -1.76 13.86 10.81
C ALA A 162 -0.81 12.68 11.02
N PRO A 163 -1.24 11.41 10.94
CA PRO A 163 -0.37 10.28 11.24
C PRO A 163 0.87 10.34 10.34
N THR A 164 1.96 10.86 10.88
CA THR A 164 3.25 10.95 10.21
C THR A 164 3.71 9.52 10.04
N CYS A 165 3.98 9.11 8.81
CA CYS A 165 4.69 7.86 8.59
C CYS A 165 6.03 7.97 9.33
N TYR A 166 6.48 6.87 9.93
CA TYR A 166 7.74 6.88 10.70
C TYR A 166 8.97 6.61 9.83
N ILE A 167 8.80 6.70 8.51
CA ILE A 167 9.86 6.72 7.53
C ILE A 167 9.44 7.66 6.41
N GLU A 168 10.41 8.42 5.91
CA GLU A 168 10.24 9.35 4.79
C GLU A 168 10.84 8.75 3.51
N ALA A 169 10.36 9.23 2.37
CA ALA A 169 10.94 8.89 1.09
C ALA A 169 12.26 9.66 0.85
N PRO A 170 13.21 9.12 0.07
CA PRO A 170 13.19 7.78 -0.53
C PRO A 170 13.61 6.69 0.48
N ILE A 171 13.09 5.47 0.30
CA ILE A 171 13.55 4.29 1.06
C ILE A 171 14.97 3.94 0.61
N PRO A 172 15.92 3.71 1.53
CA PRO A 172 17.26 3.26 1.17
C PRO A 172 17.26 1.97 0.35
N ALA A 173 18.21 1.81 -0.57
CA ALA A 173 18.33 0.60 -1.38
C ALA A 173 18.62 -0.67 -0.56
N MET A 174 19.22 -0.51 0.62
CA MET A 174 19.40 -1.54 1.64
C MET A 174 19.08 -0.90 2.99
N PRO A 175 17.80 -0.91 3.42
CA PRO A 175 17.44 -0.37 4.73
C PRO A 175 18.09 -1.20 5.84
N SER A 176 18.43 -0.54 6.94
CA SER A 176 18.90 -1.15 8.18
C SER A 176 17.77 -1.19 9.20
N PHE A 177 17.80 -2.16 10.12
CA PHE A 177 16.78 -2.24 11.15
C PHE A 177 16.84 -1.03 12.08
N GLU A 178 18.03 -0.66 12.57
CA GLU A 178 18.21 0.38 13.57
C GLU A 178 17.81 1.77 13.07
N THR A 179 18.14 2.10 11.82
CA THR A 179 17.89 3.45 11.28
C THR A 179 16.52 3.58 10.64
N ASP A 180 16.11 2.58 9.85
CA ASP A 180 14.98 2.73 8.92
C ASP A 180 13.72 2.02 9.42
N ILE A 181 13.87 0.86 10.06
CA ILE A 181 12.73 0.02 10.46
C ILE A 181 12.32 0.23 11.90
N TRP A 182 13.26 0.48 12.79
CA TRP A 182 13.00 0.66 14.21
C TRP A 182 12.02 1.82 14.50
N PRO A 183 12.13 2.99 13.85
CA PRO A 183 11.12 4.06 14.03
C PRO A 183 9.69 3.60 13.70
N ILE A 184 9.53 2.73 12.70
CA ILE A 184 8.23 2.14 12.34
C ILE A 184 7.76 1.19 13.44
N VAL A 185 8.65 0.29 13.88
CA VAL A 185 8.34 -0.76 14.85
C VAL A 185 8.04 -0.16 16.22
N GLU A 186 8.83 0.79 16.71
CA GLU A 186 8.67 1.38 18.05
C GLU A 186 7.34 2.13 18.17
N ASN A 187 6.93 2.85 17.11
CA ASN A 187 5.76 3.72 17.18
C ASN A 187 4.45 3.01 16.80
N ARG A 188 4.51 1.84 16.14
CA ARG A 188 3.31 1.08 15.74
C ARG A 188 3.11 -0.23 16.47
N CYS A 189 4.19 -0.87 16.89
CA CYS A 189 4.17 -2.22 17.45
C CYS A 189 4.66 -2.21 18.90
N GLY A 190 5.85 -1.63 19.13
CA GLY A 190 6.53 -1.49 20.42
C GLY A 190 5.90 -0.48 21.38
N VAL A 191 4.57 -0.32 21.32
CA VAL A 191 3.81 0.56 22.22
C VAL A 191 3.31 -0.22 23.44
N ALA A 192 3.18 0.47 24.57
CA ALA A 192 2.71 -0.11 25.83
C ALA A 192 1.30 -0.72 25.68
N GLY A 193 1.14 -1.95 26.16
CA GLY A 193 -0.09 -2.73 25.98
C GLY A 193 -0.22 -3.41 24.62
N CYS A 194 0.81 -3.33 23.76
CA CYS A 194 0.93 -4.09 22.51
C CYS A 194 2.20 -4.96 22.57
N HIS A 195 3.34 -4.53 22.01
CA HIS A 195 4.56 -5.35 22.00
C HIS A 195 5.69 -4.81 22.89
N ALA A 196 5.51 -3.67 23.58
CA ALA A 196 6.52 -3.19 24.52
C ALA A 196 6.67 -4.09 25.76
N ASP A 197 5.55 -4.70 26.21
CA ASP A 197 5.44 -5.37 27.52
C ASP A 197 4.58 -6.65 27.51
N LEU A 198 3.98 -7.02 26.38
CA LEU A 198 3.24 -8.28 26.24
C LEU A 198 4.10 -9.42 25.67
N SER A 199 3.61 -10.65 25.84
CA SER A 199 4.30 -11.84 25.40
C SER A 199 4.22 -12.06 23.88
N GLY A 200 5.36 -11.96 23.20
CA GLY A 200 5.70 -12.66 21.95
C GLY A 200 5.28 -12.00 20.62
N PRO A 201 6.20 -11.42 19.83
CA PRO A 201 7.57 -11.04 20.19
C PRO A 201 7.58 -9.73 21.02
N LEU A 202 8.57 -9.62 21.92
CA LEU A 202 8.79 -8.43 22.75
C LEU A 202 9.63 -7.42 21.96
N MET A 203 9.21 -6.16 21.96
CA MET A 203 9.82 -5.08 21.17
C MET A 203 10.17 -3.85 22.03
N PRO A 204 11.14 -3.94 22.96
CA PRO A 204 11.39 -2.89 23.95
C PRO A 204 12.39 -1.82 23.48
N ASP A 205 13.31 -2.18 22.60
CA ASP A 205 14.37 -1.36 22.01
C ASP A 205 14.86 -1.99 20.71
N ALA A 206 15.59 -1.24 19.87
CA ALA A 206 16.00 -1.68 18.54
C ALA A 206 16.75 -3.02 18.56
N ILE A 207 17.83 -3.12 19.33
CA ILE A 207 18.71 -4.29 19.36
C ILE A 207 17.94 -5.52 19.86
N THR A 208 17.25 -5.39 21.00
CA THR A 208 16.49 -6.51 21.58
C THR A 208 15.35 -6.94 20.66
N THR A 209 14.72 -5.99 19.95
CA THR A 209 13.65 -6.30 19.01
C THR A 209 14.18 -7.06 17.80
N TYR A 210 15.29 -6.62 17.21
CA TYR A 210 15.94 -7.33 16.11
C TYR A 210 16.26 -8.78 16.49
N ASP A 211 16.92 -8.98 17.64
CA ASP A 211 17.27 -10.31 18.17
C ASP A 211 16.05 -11.18 18.46
N ASN A 212 14.87 -10.60 18.66
CA ASN A 212 13.62 -11.31 18.88
C ASN A 212 12.82 -11.58 17.60
N LEU A 213 13.22 -11.01 16.46
CA LEU A 213 12.49 -11.10 15.20
C LEU A 213 13.25 -11.89 14.13
N VAL A 214 14.53 -11.59 13.92
CA VAL A 214 15.29 -12.12 12.79
C VAL A 214 15.82 -13.52 13.10
N ASP A 215 15.53 -14.48 12.21
CA ASP A 215 15.85 -15.91 12.37
C ASP A 215 15.23 -16.53 13.64
N ILE A 216 14.13 -15.95 14.14
CA ILE A 216 13.42 -16.42 15.34
C ILE A 216 12.09 -17.07 14.94
N PRO A 217 11.85 -18.36 15.28
CA PRO A 217 10.57 -19.01 15.04
C PRO A 217 9.39 -18.29 15.67
N ALA A 218 8.34 -18.00 14.88
CA ALA A 218 7.19 -17.22 15.33
C ALA A 218 6.33 -17.92 16.39
N GLY A 219 6.59 -19.20 16.69
CA GLY A 219 5.93 -20.04 17.71
C GLY A 219 4.49 -20.41 17.39
N ALA A 220 3.70 -19.44 16.90
CA ALA A 220 2.33 -19.61 16.43
C ALA A 220 2.28 -20.12 14.98
N ALA A 221 3.26 -19.78 14.15
CA ALA A 221 3.32 -20.18 12.75
C ALA A 221 4.54 -21.06 12.47
N ALA A 222 4.46 -21.86 11.39
CA ALA A 222 5.57 -22.67 10.90
C ALA A 222 6.61 -21.85 10.09
N LEU A 223 6.79 -20.58 10.45
CA LEU A 223 7.66 -19.60 9.84
C LEU A 223 8.45 -18.87 10.94
N ASP A 224 9.54 -18.24 10.57
CA ASP A 224 10.22 -17.28 11.44
C ASP A 224 9.44 -15.96 11.48
N PHE A 225 9.64 -15.14 12.51
CA PHE A 225 9.06 -13.80 12.55
C PHE A 225 9.58 -12.99 11.37
N VAL A 226 10.89 -13.02 11.13
CA VAL A 226 11.55 -12.51 9.93
C VAL A 226 12.55 -13.56 9.45
N GLU A 227 12.36 -14.04 8.22
CA GLU A 227 13.32 -14.82 7.45
C GLU A 227 14.01 -13.85 6.47
N PRO A 228 15.32 -13.57 6.65
CA PRO A 228 16.08 -12.75 5.72
C PRO A 228 15.92 -13.22 4.27
N MET A 229 15.87 -12.28 3.34
CA MET A 229 15.69 -12.52 1.89
C MET A 229 14.33 -13.11 1.49
N SER A 230 13.39 -13.36 2.42
CA SER A 230 12.11 -14.02 2.10
C SER A 230 10.92 -13.43 2.86
N PRO A 231 10.22 -12.43 2.29
CA PRO A 231 8.95 -11.92 2.84
C PRO A 231 7.88 -13.02 2.97
N ASP A 232 7.79 -13.93 2.00
CA ASP A 232 6.85 -15.07 2.00
C ASP A 232 7.12 -16.09 3.12
N SER A 233 8.35 -16.13 3.63
CA SER A 233 8.73 -16.97 4.77
C SER A 233 8.79 -16.18 6.07
N SER A 234 8.41 -14.90 6.06
CA SER A 234 8.43 -14.00 7.21
C SER A 234 7.02 -13.81 7.77
N TYR A 235 6.76 -14.35 8.97
CA TYR A 235 5.43 -14.23 9.58
C TYR A 235 5.03 -12.79 9.90
N LEU A 236 6.01 -11.90 10.16
CA LEU A 236 5.78 -10.47 10.30
C LEU A 236 5.13 -9.90 9.03
N TRP A 237 5.66 -10.20 7.85
CA TRP A 237 5.10 -9.71 6.58
C TRP A 237 3.64 -10.14 6.40
N HIS A 238 3.33 -11.41 6.69
CA HIS A 238 1.96 -11.90 6.64
C HIS A 238 1.02 -11.22 7.65
N LYS A 239 1.54 -10.87 8.83
CA LYS A 239 0.80 -10.10 9.85
C LYS A 239 0.51 -8.69 9.39
N LEU A 240 1.43 -8.05 8.67
CA LEU A 240 1.26 -6.69 8.16
C LEU A 240 0.31 -6.63 6.95
N THR A 241 0.35 -7.65 6.07
CA THR A 241 -0.46 -7.70 4.83
C THR A 241 -1.81 -8.40 4.99
N GLY A 242 -2.10 -8.95 6.16
CA GLY A 242 -3.39 -9.59 6.45
C GLY A 242 -3.55 -11.00 5.90
N THR A 243 -2.43 -11.64 5.53
CA THR A 243 -2.39 -12.99 4.97
C THR A 243 -2.02 -14.05 6.01
N GLN A 244 -1.82 -13.70 7.28
CA GLN A 244 -1.39 -14.61 8.35
C GLN A 244 -2.26 -15.86 8.54
N ALA A 245 -3.54 -15.83 8.13
CA ALA A 245 -4.44 -16.98 8.23
C ALA A 245 -4.20 -18.05 7.15
N THR A 246 -3.44 -17.73 6.10
CA THR A 246 -3.06 -18.68 5.04
C THR A 246 -1.81 -19.49 5.42
N VAL A 247 -1.01 -18.97 6.36
CA VAL A 247 0.20 -19.62 6.88
C VAL A 247 -0.18 -20.78 7.80
N MET A 248 0.52 -21.92 7.67
CA MET A 248 0.30 -23.07 8.54
C MET A 248 0.57 -22.73 10.01
N GLY A 249 -0.45 -22.91 10.86
CA GLY A 249 -0.42 -22.52 12.29
C GLY A 249 -0.76 -21.04 12.53
N GLY A 250 -0.64 -20.20 11.51
CA GLY A 250 -0.93 -18.78 11.58
C GLY A 250 -2.37 -18.50 12.00
N SER A 251 -2.54 -17.50 12.87
CA SER A 251 -3.84 -17.13 13.41
C SER A 251 -3.88 -15.67 13.89
N GLY A 252 -5.04 -15.21 14.35
CA GLY A 252 -5.25 -13.84 14.81
C GLY A 252 -5.49 -12.85 13.66
N SER A 253 -5.58 -11.57 13.99
CA SER A 253 -5.83 -10.51 13.01
C SER A 253 -4.53 -9.95 12.41
N THR A 254 -4.73 -9.15 11.36
CA THR A 254 -3.74 -8.25 10.78
C THR A 254 -3.24 -7.26 11.82
N MET A 255 -1.95 -6.95 11.76
CA MET A 255 -1.26 -5.97 12.59
C MET A 255 -0.86 -4.75 11.74
N PRO A 256 -0.75 -3.55 12.33
CA PRO A 256 -1.07 -3.22 13.73
C PRO A 256 -2.57 -3.23 14.01
N PHE A 257 -2.96 -3.56 15.24
CA PHE A 257 -4.37 -3.59 15.62
C PHE A 257 -4.98 -2.19 15.64
N GLY A 258 -6.13 -2.01 14.97
CA GLY A 258 -6.91 -0.77 15.06
C GLY A 258 -6.32 0.44 14.32
N SER A 259 -5.20 0.26 13.61
CA SER A 259 -4.59 1.27 12.75
C SER A 259 -4.07 0.62 11.47
N SER A 260 -4.10 1.34 10.36
CA SER A 260 -3.32 0.98 9.17
C SER A 260 -1.89 1.50 9.29
N MET A 261 -0.94 0.81 8.68
CA MET A 261 0.40 1.36 8.38
C MET A 261 0.34 2.25 7.15
N CYS A 262 1.30 3.17 7.04
CA CYS A 262 1.55 3.83 5.77
C CYS A 262 2.08 2.82 4.74
N SER A 263 1.79 3.06 3.47
CA SER A 263 2.33 2.29 2.36
C SER A 263 3.87 2.37 2.30
N ILE A 264 4.47 3.53 2.59
CA ILE A 264 5.93 3.70 2.58
C ILE A 264 6.61 2.87 3.67
N GLU A 265 5.97 2.68 4.82
CA GLU A 265 6.49 1.83 5.89
C GLU A 265 6.40 0.35 5.53
N LEU A 266 5.31 -0.07 4.88
CA LEU A 266 5.19 -1.44 4.36
C LEU A 266 6.27 -1.72 3.31
N GLN A 267 6.53 -0.76 2.42
CA GLN A 267 7.60 -0.88 1.44
C GLN A 267 8.98 -0.94 2.10
N ALA A 268 9.23 -0.13 3.13
CA ALA A 268 10.49 -0.15 3.87
C ALA A 268 10.74 -1.50 4.55
N VAL A 269 9.72 -2.05 5.22
CA VAL A 269 9.80 -3.38 5.85
C VAL A 269 10.00 -4.47 4.80
N TYR A 270 9.31 -4.41 3.66
CA TYR A 270 9.51 -5.36 2.56
C TYR A 270 10.92 -5.29 2.00
N ALA A 271 11.42 -4.08 1.72
CA ALA A 271 12.77 -3.84 1.22
C ALA A 271 13.82 -4.37 2.21
N TRP A 272 13.70 -4.03 3.50
CA TRP A 272 14.58 -4.53 4.55
C TRP A 272 14.65 -6.06 4.59
N ILE A 273 13.50 -6.75 4.58
CA ILE A 273 13.47 -8.22 4.57
C ILE A 273 14.14 -8.76 3.30
N THR A 274 13.78 -8.25 2.13
CA THR A 274 14.31 -8.74 0.84
C THR A 274 15.80 -8.48 0.65
N THR A 275 16.36 -7.43 1.28
CA THR A 275 17.80 -7.13 1.24
C THR A 275 18.61 -7.83 2.33
N GLY A 276 18.00 -8.75 3.07
CA GLY A 276 18.71 -9.62 4.02
C GLY A 276 18.55 -9.21 5.48
N ALA A 277 17.56 -8.37 5.79
CA ALA A 277 17.18 -7.98 7.13
C ALA A 277 18.37 -7.52 7.98
N GLU A 278 19.17 -6.58 7.47
CA GLU A 278 20.36 -6.08 8.18
C GLU A 278 19.97 -5.35 9.48
N LEU A 279 20.78 -5.49 10.54
CA LEU A 279 20.63 -4.73 11.78
C LEU A 279 20.93 -3.25 11.55
#